data_AF-A0A0R3L9L0-F1
#
_entry.id   AF-A0A0R3L9L0-F1
#
_cell.length_a   1.000
_cell.length_b   1.000
_cell.length_c   1.000
_cell.angle_alpha   90.00
_cell.angle_beta   90.00
_cell.angle_gamma   90.00
#
_symmetry.space_group_name_H-M   'P 1'
#
loop_
_entity.id
_entity.type
_entity.pdbx_description
1 polymer ?
#
loop_
_entity_poly.entity_id
_entity_poly.type
_entity_poly.pdbx_seq_one_letter_code
_entity_poly.pdbx_strand_id
1 'polypeptide(L)'
;MMVTILPPADAVRFLRWGATGDILRVREAVPGKASQIRGWSNCAVLSAFLLGRSSWAWTPHGLYRQLLREKSTRHENVQQLLVDQFTKVVGHHSSNALSVSADQLSLPLRELLIIIGRNLLETMMTPSLLEVCYTAILEADRYPYATQAYAQHGPKPAIAVLTKILAKAKQAGEIDLADCEAGARQFLGMLHGNVHLEAVLQLGEIPTLSEIDLRARTAVKVFLGGAEPNETAIIAPLKEIEHAQ
;
A
#
# COMPACT_ATOMS: atom_id res chain seq x y z
N MET A 1 27.84 15.40 3.51
CA MET A 1 26.45 15.42 3.00
C MET A 1 25.53 15.63 4.19
N MET A 2 24.87 16.79 4.27
CA MET A 2 23.94 17.13 5.36
C MET A 2 22.53 16.80 4.88
N VAL A 3 21.93 15.72 5.40
CA VAL A 3 20.54 15.35 5.08
C VAL A 3 19.63 16.28 5.89
N THR A 4 18.95 17.20 5.20
CA THR A 4 18.12 18.24 5.84
C THR A 4 16.68 17.79 6.07
N ILE A 5 16.21 16.78 5.35
CA ILE A 5 14.90 16.15 5.50
C ILE A 5 15.12 14.66 5.26
N LEU A 6 14.76 13.82 6.24
CA LEU A 6 14.80 12.37 6.07
C LEU A 6 13.59 11.97 5.20
N PRO A 7 13.80 11.37 4.01
CA PRO A 7 12.69 10.85 3.22
C PRO A 7 11.86 9.87 4.06
N PRO A 8 10.53 9.80 3.87
CA PRO A 8 9.67 8.89 4.62
C PRO A 8 10.20 7.44 4.67
N ALA A 9 10.73 6.94 3.56
CA ALA A 9 11.39 5.63 3.45
C ALA A 9 12.55 5.42 4.42
N ASP A 10 13.42 6.41 4.56
CA ASP A 10 14.55 6.33 5.46
C ASP A 10 14.12 6.55 6.92
N ALA A 11 13.05 7.34 7.14
CA ALA A 11 12.43 7.49 8.45
C ALA A 11 11.81 6.18 8.93
N VAL A 12 11.09 5.46 8.07
CA VAL A 12 10.53 4.15 8.40
C VAL A 12 11.63 3.12 8.62
N ARG A 13 12.70 3.10 7.82
CA ARG A 13 13.86 2.21 8.08
C ARG A 13 14.53 2.49 9.43
N PHE A 14 14.75 3.76 9.76
CA PHE A 14 15.29 4.17 11.06
C PHE A 14 14.35 3.82 12.22
N LEU A 15 13.05 4.06 12.05
CA LEU A 15 12.02 3.70 13.02
C LEU A 15 11.94 2.19 13.20
N ARG A 16 12.08 1.37 12.16
CA ARG A 16 12.10 -0.10 12.27
C ARG A 16 13.30 -0.61 13.07
N TRP A 17 14.47 0.00 12.88
CA TRP A 17 15.67 -0.29 13.68
C TRP A 17 15.48 0.13 15.14
N GLY A 18 15.06 1.37 15.39
CA GLY A 18 14.81 1.89 16.74
C GLY A 18 13.60 1.26 17.44
N ALA A 19 12.62 0.79 16.67
CA ALA A 19 11.41 0.18 17.17
C ALA A 19 11.69 -1.11 17.92
N THR A 20 12.81 -1.82 17.72
CA THR A 20 13.18 -2.97 18.59
C THR A 20 13.25 -2.62 20.08
N GLY A 21 13.27 -1.32 20.44
CA GLY A 21 13.05 -0.80 21.80
C GLY A 21 12.01 0.32 21.87
N ASP A 22 12.01 1.06 22.99
CA ASP A 22 11.08 2.17 23.21
C ASP A 22 11.39 3.41 22.35
N ILE A 23 10.34 4.03 21.79
CA ILE A 23 10.44 5.33 21.13
C ILE A 23 10.00 6.43 22.10
N LEU A 24 10.87 7.42 22.32
CA LEU A 24 10.60 8.59 23.16
C LEU A 24 10.56 9.86 22.31
N ARG A 25 9.51 10.67 22.45
CA ARG A 25 9.44 12.03 21.93
C ARG A 25 9.97 13.00 22.99
N VAL A 26 11.04 13.70 22.65
CA VAL A 26 11.70 14.70 23.52
C VAL A 26 11.60 16.06 22.84
N ARG A 27 11.32 17.12 23.61
CA ARG A 27 11.35 18.50 23.12
C ARG A 27 12.66 19.15 23.57
N GLU A 28 13.49 19.55 22.61
CA GLU A 28 14.75 20.22 22.87
C GLU A 28 14.76 21.62 22.24
N ALA A 29 15.24 22.62 22.99
CA ALA A 29 15.52 23.94 22.44
C ALA A 29 16.87 23.89 21.72
N VAL A 30 16.87 23.78 20.39
CA VAL A 30 18.09 23.76 19.60
C VAL A 30 18.36 25.16 19.02
N PRO A 31 19.43 25.86 19.42
CA PRO A 31 19.81 27.12 18.78
C PRO A 31 20.29 26.83 17.35
N GLY A 32 19.63 27.41 16.34
CA GLY A 32 20.07 27.39 14.94
C GLY A 32 20.18 25.99 14.31
N LYS A 33 19.07 25.46 13.76
CA LYS A 33 18.93 24.15 13.06
C LYS A 33 19.30 22.93 13.94
N ALA A 34 18.39 21.96 14.02
CA ALA A 34 18.53 20.72 14.82
C ALA A 34 19.97 20.14 14.77
N SER A 35 20.71 20.19 15.89
CA SER A 35 22.09 19.72 15.95
C SER A 35 22.19 18.39 16.71
N GLN A 36 22.94 17.46 16.14
CA GLN A 36 23.05 16.05 16.54
C GLN A 36 23.81 15.81 17.87
N ILE A 37 23.95 16.80 18.76
CA ILE A 37 24.87 16.74 19.90
C ILE A 37 24.55 15.55 20.85
N ARG A 38 23.26 15.21 21.04
CA ARG A 38 22.85 14.03 21.83
C ARG A 38 22.79 12.72 21.01
N GLY A 39 22.49 12.80 19.71
CA GLY A 39 22.44 11.63 18.81
C GLY A 39 23.82 11.06 18.44
N TRP A 40 24.82 11.93 18.28
CA TRP A 40 26.22 11.53 18.04
C TRP A 40 26.85 10.83 19.24
N SER A 41 26.30 11.01 20.44
CA SER A 41 26.83 10.32 21.63
C SER A 41 26.82 8.81 21.42
N ASN A 42 25.78 8.22 20.82
CA ASN A 42 25.74 6.77 20.62
C ASN A 42 26.80 6.28 19.61
N CYS A 43 26.94 6.93 18.44
CA CYS A 43 27.93 6.53 17.44
C CYS A 43 29.38 6.83 17.86
N ALA A 44 29.61 7.96 18.53
CA ALA A 44 30.92 8.35 19.03
C ALA A 44 31.38 7.47 20.20
N VAL A 45 30.46 7.04 21.07
CA VAL A 45 30.73 6.07 22.15
C VAL A 45 31.05 4.71 21.60
N LEU A 46 30.27 4.23 20.61
CA LEU A 46 30.52 2.94 19.98
C LEU A 46 31.90 2.93 19.29
N SER A 47 32.25 4.02 18.62
CA SER A 47 33.57 4.21 18.01
C SER A 47 34.70 4.30 19.04
N ALA A 48 34.51 5.04 20.15
CA ALA A 48 35.50 5.14 21.22
C ALA A 48 35.74 3.79 21.93
N PHE A 49 34.68 3.02 22.16
CA PHE A 49 34.74 1.67 22.71
C PHE A 49 35.53 0.71 21.81
N LEU A 50 35.22 0.69 20.50
CA LEU A 50 35.96 -0.12 19.51
C LEU A 50 37.45 0.24 19.43
N LEU A 51 37.79 1.51 19.68
CA LEU A 51 39.16 2.01 19.69
C LEU A 51 39.86 1.91 21.07
N GLY A 52 39.22 1.27 22.06
CA GLY A 52 39.77 1.10 23.41
C GLY A 52 39.95 2.42 24.19
N ARG A 53 39.23 3.48 23.81
CA ARG A 53 39.33 4.81 24.41
C ARG A 53 38.25 5.01 25.46
N SER A 54 38.62 5.63 26.58
CA SER A 54 37.64 6.04 27.60
C SER A 54 36.73 7.14 27.05
N SER A 55 35.41 6.93 27.13
CA SER A 55 34.41 7.93 26.80
C SER A 55 33.53 8.24 28.01
N TRP A 56 33.17 9.50 28.21
CA TRP A 56 32.16 9.90 29.20
C TRP A 56 30.84 10.18 28.50
N ALA A 57 29.98 9.16 28.46
CA ALA A 57 28.66 9.25 27.86
C ALA A 57 27.73 8.22 28.50
N TRP A 58 26.43 8.47 28.39
CA TRP A 58 25.44 7.50 28.84
C TRP A 58 25.43 6.26 27.94
N THR A 59 25.24 5.09 28.55
CA THR A 59 24.79 3.92 27.78
C THR A 59 23.40 4.20 27.19
N PRO A 60 22.99 3.53 26.09
CA PRO A 60 21.64 3.72 25.53
C PRO A 60 20.53 3.59 26.57
N HIS A 61 20.64 2.59 27.47
CA HIS A 61 19.70 2.41 28.59
C HIS A 61 19.80 3.49 29.66
N GLY A 62 21.01 3.97 29.95
CA GLY A 62 21.23 5.07 30.90
C GLY A 62 20.63 6.39 30.39
N LEU A 63 20.79 6.68 29.10
CA LEU A 63 20.17 7.82 28.43
C LEU A 63 18.65 7.69 28.44
N TYR A 64 18.11 6.51 28.07
CA TYR A 64 16.68 6.21 28.14
C TYR A 64 16.10 6.51 29.54
N ARG A 65 16.70 5.99 30.61
CA ARG A 65 16.25 6.24 31.99
C ARG A 65 16.31 7.72 32.37
N GLN A 66 17.29 8.48 31.88
CA GLN A 66 17.36 9.92 32.13
C GLN A 66 16.27 10.67 31.39
N LEU A 67 16.05 10.35 30.10
CA LEU A 67 15.00 10.97 29.30
C LEU A 67 13.61 10.74 29.90
N LEU A 68 13.33 9.55 30.45
CA LEU A 68 12.07 9.26 31.14
C LEU A 68 11.81 10.12 32.39
N ARG A 69 12.85 10.68 32.99
CA ARG A 69 12.72 11.57 34.16
C ARG A 69 12.39 13.01 33.76
N GLU A 70 12.58 13.38 32.50
CA GLU A 70 12.28 14.72 32.01
C GLU A 70 10.76 14.90 31.84
N LYS A 71 10.20 15.96 32.42
CA LYS A 71 8.75 16.25 32.38
C LYS A 71 8.20 16.45 30.95
N SER A 72 9.05 16.79 29.99
CA SER A 72 8.70 17.01 28.58
C SER A 72 8.75 15.75 27.72
N THR A 73 9.34 14.65 28.21
CA THR A 73 9.46 13.40 27.45
C THR A 73 8.14 12.65 27.44
N ARG A 74 7.78 12.08 26.29
CA ARG A 74 6.60 11.23 26.13
C ARG A 74 7.01 9.92 25.48
N HIS A 75 6.39 8.82 25.92
CA HIS A 75 6.44 7.57 25.16
C HIS A 75 5.60 7.70 23.90
N GLU A 76 6.13 7.24 22.78
CA GLU A 76 5.41 7.15 21.52
C GLU A 76 4.87 5.74 21.32
N ASN A 77 3.58 5.66 21.01
CA ASN A 77 2.99 4.41 20.57
C ASN A 77 3.32 4.21 19.09
N VAL A 78 4.33 3.39 18.82
CA VAL A 78 4.82 3.09 17.46
C VAL A 78 3.71 2.56 16.57
N GLN A 79 2.84 1.70 17.11
CA GLN A 79 1.72 1.14 16.36
C GLN A 79 0.73 2.23 15.94
N GLN A 80 0.41 3.18 16.82
CA GLN A 80 -0.46 4.30 16.46
C GLN A 80 0.19 5.20 15.42
N LEU A 81 1.50 5.48 15.53
CA LEU A 81 2.23 6.26 14.53
C LEU A 81 2.18 5.60 13.15
N LEU A 82 2.34 4.28 13.08
CA LEU A 82 2.22 3.52 11.84
C LEU A 82 0.79 3.51 11.30
N VAL A 83 -0.22 3.36 12.15
CA VAL A 83 -1.64 3.46 11.75
C VAL A 83 -1.91 4.83 11.12
N ASP A 84 -1.50 5.91 11.78
CA ASP A 84 -1.72 7.29 11.30
C ASP A 84 -1.00 7.53 9.97
N GLN A 85 0.26 7.09 9.87
CA GLN A 85 1.06 7.23 8.67
C GLN A 85 0.48 6.42 7.50
N PHE A 86 0.10 5.16 7.72
CA PHE A 86 -0.48 4.31 6.68
C PHE A 86 -1.83 4.87 6.23
N THR A 87 -2.69 5.26 7.16
CA THR A 87 -3.98 5.89 6.85
C THR A 87 -3.80 7.14 6.00
N LYS A 88 -2.84 7.99 6.36
CA LYS A 88 -2.54 9.22 5.62
C LYS A 88 -2.01 8.95 4.21
N VAL A 89 -0.98 8.11 4.08
CA VAL A 89 -0.35 7.82 2.78
C VAL A 89 -1.34 7.10 1.87
N VAL A 90 -1.97 6.04 2.38
CA VAL A 90 -2.91 5.25 1.60
C VAL A 90 -4.14 6.07 1.24
N GLY A 91 -4.71 6.83 2.18
CA GLY A 91 -5.86 7.70 1.90
C GLY A 91 -5.59 8.73 0.81
N HIS A 92 -4.41 9.35 0.82
CA HIS A 92 -4.00 10.33 -0.19
C HIS A 92 -3.90 9.74 -1.60
N HIS A 93 -3.37 8.51 -1.71
CA HIS A 93 -3.17 7.87 -3.00
C HIS A 93 -4.44 7.17 -3.51
N SER A 94 -5.19 6.48 -2.64
CA SER A 94 -6.43 5.77 -3.00
C SER A 94 -7.52 6.70 -3.54
N SER A 95 -7.63 7.95 -3.04
CA SER A 95 -8.63 8.91 -3.55
C SER A 95 -8.42 9.25 -5.02
N ASN A 96 -7.15 9.31 -5.46
CA ASN A 96 -6.79 9.68 -6.81
C ASN A 96 -6.87 8.48 -7.77
N ALA A 97 -6.52 7.27 -7.31
CA ALA A 97 -6.60 6.07 -8.12
C ALA A 97 -8.04 5.72 -8.52
N LEU A 98 -8.98 5.96 -7.59
CA LEU A 98 -10.39 5.61 -7.74
C LEU A 98 -11.27 6.79 -8.16
N SER A 99 -10.68 7.96 -8.42
CA SER A 99 -11.44 9.10 -8.93
C SER A 99 -11.87 8.80 -10.37
N VAL A 100 -13.15 8.53 -10.55
CA VAL A 100 -13.79 8.38 -11.86
C VAL A 100 -14.78 9.53 -12.02
N SER A 101 -14.63 10.32 -13.09
CA SER A 101 -15.57 11.40 -13.40
C SER A 101 -16.90 10.86 -13.89
N ALA A 102 -17.97 11.68 -13.84
CA ALA A 102 -19.27 11.29 -14.39
C ALA A 102 -19.18 10.94 -15.89
N ASP A 103 -18.36 11.67 -16.64
CA ASP A 103 -18.12 11.43 -18.07
C ASP A 103 -17.38 10.11 -18.33
N GLN A 104 -16.53 9.67 -17.41
CA GLN A 104 -15.87 8.37 -17.52
C GLN A 104 -16.82 7.20 -17.24
N LEU A 105 -17.82 7.40 -16.38
CA LEU A 105 -18.82 6.36 -16.07
C LEU A 105 -19.77 6.06 -17.24
N SER A 106 -19.83 6.91 -18.26
CA SER A 106 -20.61 6.66 -19.48
C SER A 106 -19.81 5.98 -20.59
N LEU A 107 -18.50 5.76 -20.38
CA LEU A 107 -17.67 5.01 -21.33
C LEU A 107 -18.07 3.53 -21.38
N PRO A 108 -17.82 2.84 -22.50
CA PRO A 108 -17.94 1.39 -22.57
C PRO A 108 -17.14 0.71 -21.46
N LEU A 109 -17.68 -0.37 -20.86
CA LEU A 109 -17.08 -1.05 -19.71
C LEU A 109 -15.58 -1.34 -19.89
N ARG A 110 -15.19 -1.80 -21.09
CA ARG A 110 -13.79 -2.05 -21.45
C ARG A 110 -12.90 -0.84 -21.24
N GLU A 111 -13.29 0.32 -21.77
CA GLU A 111 -12.49 1.55 -21.66
C GLU A 111 -12.45 2.05 -20.22
N LEU A 112 -13.56 1.98 -19.51
CA LEU A 112 -13.64 2.32 -18.09
C LEU A 112 -12.70 1.45 -17.24
N LEU A 113 -12.71 0.13 -17.43
CA LEU A 113 -11.81 -0.78 -16.71
C LEU A 113 -10.34 -0.58 -17.08
N ILE A 114 -10.03 -0.18 -18.32
CA ILE A 114 -8.66 0.16 -18.71
C ILE A 114 -8.18 1.41 -17.95
N ILE A 115 -8.99 2.47 -17.90
CA ILE A 115 -8.65 3.71 -17.19
C ILE A 115 -8.45 3.41 -15.70
N ILE A 116 -9.38 2.69 -15.07
CA ILE A 116 -9.27 2.34 -13.65
C ILE A 116 -8.04 1.44 -13.41
N GLY A 117 -7.80 0.46 -14.28
CA GLY A 117 -6.66 -0.44 -14.19
C GLY A 117 -5.32 0.29 -14.23
N ARG A 118 -5.17 1.28 -15.13
CA ARG A 118 -3.98 2.15 -15.19
C ARG A 118 -3.83 2.97 -13.92
N ASN A 119 -4.88 3.66 -13.49
CA ASN A 119 -4.83 4.53 -12.32
C ASN A 119 -4.46 3.73 -11.05
N LEU A 120 -5.01 2.52 -10.91
CA LEU A 120 -4.65 1.61 -9.81
C LEU A 120 -3.19 1.17 -9.89
N LEU A 121 -2.71 0.75 -11.07
CA LEU A 121 -1.33 0.31 -11.29
C LEU A 121 -0.32 1.43 -11.04
N GLU A 122 -0.53 2.61 -11.62
CA GLU A 122 0.33 3.77 -11.40
C GLU A 122 0.40 4.13 -9.91
N THR A 123 -0.76 4.11 -9.24
CA THR A 123 -0.83 4.43 -7.82
C THR A 123 -0.08 3.41 -6.96
N MET A 124 -0.32 2.11 -7.15
CA MET A 124 0.33 1.07 -6.33
C MET A 124 1.84 0.98 -6.58
N MET A 125 2.32 1.43 -7.74
CA MET A 125 3.75 1.48 -8.08
C MET A 125 4.44 2.75 -7.56
N THR A 126 3.72 3.67 -6.91
CA THR A 126 4.36 4.84 -6.28
C THR A 126 5.29 4.39 -5.15
N PRO A 127 6.50 4.99 -5.03
CA PRO A 127 7.46 4.59 -4.00
C PRO A 127 6.88 4.60 -2.58
N SER A 128 6.06 5.60 -2.25
CA SER A 128 5.41 5.73 -0.94
C SER A 128 4.46 4.58 -0.62
N LEU A 129 3.68 4.11 -1.60
CA LEU A 129 2.76 2.99 -1.38
C LEU A 129 3.47 1.63 -1.35
N LEU A 130 4.49 1.44 -2.18
CA LEU A 130 5.34 0.26 -2.12
C LEU A 130 6.00 0.13 -0.74
N GLU A 131 6.51 1.23 -0.20
CA GLU A 131 7.13 1.27 1.13
C GLU A 131 6.13 0.97 2.26
N VAL A 132 4.93 1.55 2.20
CA VAL A 132 3.87 1.24 3.17
C VAL A 132 3.45 -0.23 3.08
N CYS A 133 3.29 -0.77 1.86
CA CYS A 133 2.96 -2.18 1.65
C CYS A 133 4.06 -3.10 2.21
N TYR A 134 5.32 -2.84 1.85
CA TYR A 134 6.48 -3.56 2.34
C TYR A 134 6.56 -3.56 3.87
N THR A 135 6.33 -2.40 4.49
CA THR A 135 6.35 -2.26 5.95
C THR A 135 5.17 -2.98 6.60
N ALA A 136 3.97 -2.90 6.02
CA ALA A 136 2.79 -3.60 6.49
C ALA A 136 2.96 -5.14 6.47
N ILE A 137 3.68 -5.65 5.47
CA ILE A 137 4.00 -7.08 5.34
C ILE A 137 5.02 -7.49 6.40
N LEU A 138 6.13 -6.75 6.52
CA LEU A 138 7.23 -7.14 7.41
C LEU A 138 6.92 -6.99 8.88
N GLU A 139 6.12 -6.00 9.24
CA GLU A 139 5.79 -5.70 10.63
C GLU A 139 4.41 -6.22 11.03
N ALA A 140 3.80 -7.11 10.23
CA ALA A 140 2.42 -7.58 10.44
C ALA A 140 2.20 -8.22 11.82
N ASP A 141 3.15 -9.05 12.26
CA ASP A 141 3.10 -9.70 13.57
C ASP A 141 3.26 -8.70 14.72
N ARG A 142 4.11 -7.71 14.50
CA ARG A 142 4.49 -6.72 15.52
C ARG A 142 3.45 -5.61 15.68
N TYR A 143 2.86 -5.15 14.58
CA TYR A 143 1.96 -4.01 14.52
C TYR A 143 0.69 -4.34 13.73
N PRO A 144 -0.13 -5.30 14.19
CA PRO A 144 -1.26 -5.82 13.42
C PRO A 144 -2.31 -4.74 13.07
N TYR A 145 -2.53 -3.74 13.94
CA TYR A 145 -3.47 -2.65 13.63
C TYR A 145 -2.97 -1.74 12.50
N ALA A 146 -1.66 -1.57 12.33
CA ALA A 146 -1.11 -0.82 11.19
C ALA A 146 -1.38 -1.56 9.88
N THR A 147 -1.12 -2.86 9.83
CA THR A 147 -1.43 -3.70 8.65
C THR A 147 -2.93 -3.72 8.34
N GLN A 148 -3.79 -3.72 9.37
CA GLN A 148 -5.23 -3.56 9.17
C GLN A 148 -5.60 -2.21 8.56
N ALA A 149 -4.98 -1.10 9.01
CA ALA A 149 -5.21 0.22 8.45
C ALA A 149 -4.82 0.27 6.95
N TYR A 150 -3.70 -0.33 6.57
CA TYR A 150 -3.32 -0.48 5.16
C TYR A 150 -4.42 -1.21 4.36
N ALA A 151 -4.89 -2.36 4.84
CA ALA A 151 -5.94 -3.12 4.16
C ALA A 151 -7.28 -2.38 4.07
N GLN A 152 -7.64 -1.63 5.14
CA GLN A 152 -8.88 -0.86 5.23
C GLN A 152 -8.92 0.34 4.30
N HIS A 153 -7.79 1.02 4.11
CA HIS A 153 -7.72 2.24 3.30
C HIS A 153 -7.22 1.98 1.86
N GLY A 154 -6.58 0.84 1.61
CA GLY A 154 -5.97 0.50 0.31
C GLY A 154 -6.87 -0.40 -0.56
N PRO A 155 -6.71 -1.74 -0.48
CA PRO A 155 -7.39 -2.66 -1.40
C PRO A 155 -8.91 -2.72 -1.21
N LYS A 156 -9.42 -2.59 0.02
CA LYS A 156 -10.88 -2.74 0.29
C LYS A 156 -11.73 -1.69 -0.45
N PRO A 157 -11.41 -0.37 -0.42
CA PRO A 157 -12.13 0.62 -1.21
C PRO A 157 -12.08 0.34 -2.72
N ALA A 158 -10.93 -0.09 -3.25
CA ALA A 158 -10.79 -0.40 -4.67
C ALA A 158 -11.70 -1.57 -5.09
N ILE A 159 -11.72 -2.64 -4.30
CA ILE A 159 -12.62 -3.78 -4.52
C ILE A 159 -14.08 -3.32 -4.48
N ALA A 160 -14.46 -2.48 -3.51
CA ALA A 160 -15.84 -2.00 -3.38
C ALA A 160 -16.29 -1.14 -4.59
N VAL A 161 -15.40 -0.29 -5.12
CA VAL A 161 -15.68 0.52 -6.32
C VAL A 161 -15.83 -0.39 -7.55
N LEU A 162 -14.87 -1.29 -7.77
CA LEU A 162 -14.92 -2.25 -8.88
C LEU A 162 -16.18 -3.13 -8.82
N THR A 163 -16.54 -3.62 -7.63
CA THR A 163 -17.76 -4.43 -7.41
C THR A 163 -19.01 -3.68 -7.87
N LYS A 164 -19.13 -2.39 -7.57
CA LYS A 164 -20.26 -1.56 -8.02
C LYS A 164 -20.30 -1.39 -9.54
N ILE A 165 -19.14 -1.21 -10.17
CA ILE A 165 -19.05 -1.08 -11.63
C ILE A 165 -19.47 -2.39 -12.31
N LEU A 166 -18.94 -3.52 -11.84
CA LEU A 166 -19.26 -4.85 -12.36
C LEU A 166 -20.73 -5.22 -12.13
N ALA A 167 -21.31 -4.86 -10.98
CA ALA A 167 -22.72 -5.10 -10.72
C ALA A 167 -23.63 -4.33 -11.69
N LYS A 168 -23.28 -3.09 -12.03
CA LYS A 168 -24.01 -2.30 -13.05
C LYS A 168 -23.90 -2.93 -14.43
N ALA A 169 -22.69 -3.32 -14.84
CA ALA A 169 -22.47 -3.99 -16.12
C ALA A 169 -23.23 -5.32 -16.23
N LYS A 170 -23.28 -6.11 -15.15
CA LYS A 170 -24.09 -7.33 -15.07
C LYS A 170 -25.58 -7.03 -15.23
N GLN A 171 -26.09 -5.99 -14.55
CA GLN A 171 -27.49 -5.57 -14.69
C GLN A 171 -27.83 -5.10 -16.12
N ALA A 172 -26.86 -4.52 -16.83
CA ALA A 172 -26.98 -4.13 -18.24
C ALA A 172 -26.82 -5.30 -19.23
N GLY A 173 -26.48 -6.51 -18.75
CA GLY A 173 -26.24 -7.68 -19.58
C GLY A 173 -24.91 -7.66 -20.35
N GLU A 174 -23.99 -6.75 -19.99
CA GLU A 174 -22.67 -6.64 -20.65
C GLU A 174 -21.71 -7.76 -20.24
N ILE A 175 -21.90 -8.32 -19.05
CA ILE A 175 -21.08 -9.40 -18.47
C ILE A 175 -21.95 -10.39 -17.69
N ASP A 176 -21.49 -11.63 -17.59
CA ASP A 176 -22.08 -12.67 -16.74
C ASP A 176 -21.07 -13.14 -15.67
N LEU A 177 -21.19 -12.56 -14.48
CA LEU A 177 -20.39 -12.93 -13.30
C LEU A 177 -21.31 -13.44 -12.19
N ALA A 178 -21.05 -14.62 -11.65
CA ALA A 178 -21.81 -15.15 -10.51
C ALA A 178 -21.69 -14.26 -9.27
N ASP A 179 -20.47 -13.81 -8.95
CA ASP A 179 -20.15 -12.93 -7.83
C ASP A 179 -19.27 -11.75 -8.30
N CYS A 180 -19.84 -10.55 -8.29
CA CYS A 180 -19.15 -9.33 -8.72
C CYS A 180 -18.02 -8.91 -7.77
N GLU A 181 -18.10 -9.24 -6.47
CA GLU A 181 -17.03 -8.93 -5.52
C GLU A 181 -15.84 -9.87 -5.71
N ALA A 182 -16.10 -11.17 -5.92
CA ALA A 182 -15.07 -12.12 -6.31
C ALA A 182 -14.41 -11.71 -7.65
N GLY A 183 -15.21 -11.30 -8.64
CA GLY A 183 -14.72 -10.76 -9.91
C GLY A 183 -13.84 -9.52 -9.74
N ALA A 184 -14.23 -8.59 -8.88
CA ALA A 184 -13.42 -7.41 -8.56
C ALA A 184 -12.06 -7.78 -7.94
N ARG A 185 -12.04 -8.75 -7.00
CA ARG A 185 -10.80 -9.26 -6.41
C ARG A 185 -9.90 -9.94 -7.45
N GLN A 186 -10.48 -10.74 -8.34
CA GLN A 186 -9.75 -11.40 -9.43
C GLN A 186 -9.15 -10.37 -10.40
N PHE A 187 -9.93 -9.37 -10.80
CA PHE A 187 -9.45 -8.29 -11.65
C PHE A 187 -8.27 -7.53 -11.01
N LEU A 188 -8.39 -7.16 -9.74
CA LEU A 188 -7.29 -6.52 -9.02
C LEU A 188 -6.04 -7.42 -8.92
N GLY A 189 -6.23 -8.73 -8.69
CA GLY A 189 -5.15 -9.71 -8.70
C GLY A 189 -4.45 -9.82 -10.05
N MET A 190 -5.20 -9.76 -11.17
CA MET A 190 -4.64 -9.75 -12.53
C MET A 190 -3.81 -8.50 -12.81
N LEU A 191 -4.26 -7.33 -12.33
CA LEU A 191 -3.48 -6.10 -12.42
C LEU A 191 -2.14 -6.26 -11.69
N HIS A 192 -2.19 -6.67 -10.41
CA HIS A 192 -0.99 -6.86 -9.58
C HIS A 192 0.01 -7.83 -10.21
N GLY A 193 -0.46 -9.03 -10.59
CA GLY A 193 0.38 -10.16 -10.98
C GLY A 193 1.67 -10.28 -10.15
N ASN A 194 2.78 -10.63 -10.81
CA ASN A 194 4.11 -10.66 -10.20
C ASN A 194 4.73 -9.27 -10.03
N VAL A 195 4.36 -8.28 -10.85
CA VAL A 195 5.06 -6.99 -10.91
C VAL A 195 4.98 -6.20 -9.60
N HIS A 196 3.83 -6.25 -8.92
CA HIS A 196 3.69 -5.62 -7.60
C HIS A 196 4.54 -6.32 -6.54
N LEU A 197 4.62 -7.66 -6.59
CA LEU A 197 5.45 -8.42 -5.67
C LEU A 197 6.94 -8.12 -5.90
N GLU A 198 7.39 -8.10 -7.15
CA GLU A 198 8.76 -7.74 -7.54
C GLU A 198 9.10 -6.33 -7.06
N ALA A 199 8.23 -5.35 -7.28
CA ALA A 199 8.43 -3.97 -6.81
C ALA A 199 8.50 -3.87 -5.28
N VAL A 200 7.62 -4.55 -4.54
CA VAL A 200 7.65 -4.60 -3.07
C VAL A 200 8.94 -5.25 -2.56
N LEU A 201 9.42 -6.29 -3.24
CA LEU A 201 10.68 -6.97 -2.92
C LEU A 201 11.92 -6.22 -3.45
N GLN A 202 11.76 -5.08 -4.11
CA GLN A 202 12.84 -4.30 -4.74
C GLN A 202 13.63 -5.12 -5.76
N LEU A 203 12.92 -5.97 -6.51
CA LEU A 203 13.45 -6.77 -7.62
C LEU A 203 13.15 -6.05 -8.93
N GLY A 204 14.18 -5.71 -9.69
CA GLY A 204 14.05 -5.08 -11.00
C GLY A 204 13.69 -3.59 -10.93
N GLU A 205 13.33 -3.04 -12.08
CA GLU A 205 12.94 -1.63 -12.24
C GLU A 205 11.42 -1.46 -12.08
N ILE A 206 11.00 -0.28 -11.63
CA ILE A 206 9.56 0.06 -11.60
C ILE A 206 9.06 0.14 -13.05
N PRO A 207 7.90 -0.47 -13.37
CA PRO A 207 7.35 -0.45 -14.73
C PRO A 207 7.17 0.97 -15.27
N THR A 208 7.52 1.14 -16.53
CA THR A 208 7.22 2.35 -17.29
C THR A 208 5.71 2.54 -17.48
N LEU A 209 5.28 3.77 -17.78
CA LEU A 209 3.87 4.06 -18.07
C LEU A 209 3.33 3.23 -19.25
N SER A 210 4.16 2.93 -20.26
CA SER A 210 3.79 2.05 -21.37
C SER A 210 3.59 0.59 -20.95
N GLU A 211 4.40 0.10 -20.02
CA GLU A 211 4.23 -1.27 -19.50
C GLU A 211 3.00 -1.36 -18.60
N ILE A 212 2.73 -0.32 -17.80
CA ILE A 212 1.49 -0.19 -17.03
C ILE A 212 0.27 -0.19 -17.96
N ASP A 213 0.31 0.59 -19.04
CA ASP A 213 -0.74 0.64 -20.06
C ASP A 213 -1.03 -0.75 -20.65
N LEU A 214 0.03 -1.40 -21.13
CA LEU A 214 -0.06 -2.72 -21.74
C LEU A 214 -0.60 -3.77 -20.76
N ARG A 215 -0.17 -3.71 -19.50
CA ARG A 215 -0.64 -4.62 -18.44
C ARG A 215 -2.11 -4.39 -18.12
N ALA A 216 -2.56 -3.14 -18.00
CA ALA A 216 -3.97 -2.81 -17.80
C ALA A 216 -4.84 -3.33 -18.95
N ARG A 217 -4.46 -3.07 -20.20
CA ARG A 217 -5.18 -3.55 -21.38
C ARG A 217 -5.24 -5.08 -21.46
N THR A 218 -4.13 -5.75 -21.16
CA THR A 218 -4.05 -7.21 -21.14
C THR A 218 -4.95 -7.80 -20.05
N ALA A 219 -4.90 -7.27 -18.83
CA ALA A 219 -5.76 -7.70 -17.73
C ALA A 219 -7.25 -7.52 -18.05
N VAL A 220 -7.63 -6.37 -18.64
CA VAL A 220 -9.03 -6.12 -19.06
C VAL A 220 -9.46 -7.06 -20.18
N LYS A 221 -8.59 -7.33 -21.16
CA LYS A 221 -8.88 -8.29 -22.24
C LYS A 221 -9.19 -9.67 -21.68
N VAL A 222 -8.33 -10.19 -20.81
CA VAL A 222 -8.48 -11.53 -20.21
C VAL A 222 -9.70 -11.58 -19.29
N PHE A 223 -9.86 -10.58 -18.41
CA PHE A 223 -10.97 -10.53 -17.47
C PHE A 223 -12.33 -10.47 -18.17
N LEU A 224 -12.49 -9.60 -19.17
CA LEU A 224 -13.75 -9.50 -19.90
C LEU A 224 -14.04 -10.74 -20.74
N GLY A 225 -13.02 -11.34 -21.38
CA GLY A 225 -13.21 -12.59 -22.12
C GLY A 225 -13.67 -13.76 -21.23
N GLY A 226 -13.28 -13.77 -19.95
CA GLY A 226 -13.78 -14.75 -18.97
C GLY A 226 -15.13 -14.38 -18.34
N ALA A 227 -15.65 -13.18 -18.61
CA ALA A 227 -16.90 -12.65 -18.07
C ALA A 227 -17.97 -12.45 -19.16
N GLU A 228 -17.72 -12.91 -20.39
CA GLU A 228 -18.68 -12.80 -21.49
C GLU A 228 -19.97 -13.59 -21.17
N PRO A 229 -21.15 -13.04 -21.48
CA PRO A 229 -22.41 -13.75 -21.33
C PRO A 229 -22.39 -15.06 -22.12
N ASN A 230 -22.77 -16.15 -21.46
CA ASN A 230 -22.71 -17.47 -22.06
C ASN A 230 -23.74 -17.57 -23.22
N GLU A 231 -23.29 -17.54 -24.49
CA GLU A 231 -24.17 -17.67 -25.67
C GLU A 231 -24.98 -18.98 -25.67
N THR A 232 -24.49 -20.02 -24.98
CA THR A 232 -25.12 -21.35 -24.95
C THR A 232 -26.44 -21.39 -24.19
N ALA A 233 -26.78 -20.38 -23.37
CA ALA A 233 -28.07 -20.30 -22.68
C ALA A 233 -29.21 -19.74 -23.56
N ILE A 234 -28.89 -19.14 -24.72
CA ILE A 234 -29.86 -18.48 -25.59
C ILE A 234 -30.46 -19.46 -26.63
N ILE A 235 -29.81 -20.61 -26.86
CA ILE A 235 -30.24 -21.61 -27.85
C ILE A 235 -30.55 -22.95 -27.16
N ALA A 236 -31.59 -22.99 -26.33
CA ALA A 236 -32.27 -24.26 -26.05
C ALA A 236 -33.29 -24.49 -27.18
N PRO A 237 -33.19 -25.56 -28.00
CA PRO A 237 -34.13 -25.77 -29.08
C PRO A 237 -35.49 -26.26 -28.55
N LEU A 238 -36.54 -25.53 -28.94
CA LEU A 238 -37.90 -26.07 -29.10
C LEU A 238 -37.84 -27.24 -30.10
N LYS A 239 -37.78 -28.49 -29.60
CA LYS A 239 -38.03 -29.79 -30.28
C LYS A 239 -37.56 -30.86 -29.28
N GLU A 240 -38.33 -31.80 -28.75
CA GLU A 240 -39.43 -32.59 -29.28
C GLU A 240 -40.34 -33.04 -28.12
N ILE A 241 -41.64 -32.78 -28.20
CA ILE A 241 -42.66 -33.68 -27.63
C ILE A 241 -43.77 -33.80 -28.69
N GLU A 242 -43.44 -34.45 -29.80
CA GLU A 242 -44.43 -35.12 -30.63
C GLU A 242 -43.98 -36.57 -30.83
N HIS A 243 -44.91 -37.49 -30.58
CA HIS A 243 -44.85 -38.94 -30.76
C HIS A 243 -44.21 -39.79 -29.66
N ALA A 244 -45.08 -40.26 -28.75
CA ALA A 244 -45.17 -41.69 -28.48
C ALA A 244 -46.67 -42.07 -28.39
N GLN A 245 -47.06 -42.96 -29.32
CA GLN A 245 -48.32 -43.69 -29.34
C GLN A 245 -48.40 -44.70 -28.19
#